data_AF-A0A357BK17-F1
#
_entry.id   AF-A0A357BK17-F1
#
_cell.length_a   1.000
_cell.length_b   1.000
_cell.length_c   1.000
_cell.angle_alpha   90.00
_cell.angle_beta   90.00
_cell.angle_gamma   90.00
#
_symmetry.space_group_name_H-M   'P 1'
#
loop_
_entity.id
_entity.type
_entity.pdbx_description
1 polymer ?
#
loop_
_entity_poly.entity_id
_entity_poly.type
_entity_poly.pdbx_seq_one_letter_code
_entity_poly.pdbx_strand_id
1 'polypeptide(L)'
;MKGVTQERITVDRIKAKKKSGEKITMLTAYDYPLASLVDQAGIDIILVGDSLANVVLGLESTKEVGMAEMIHHARAVSRAVKNALVVGDMPFEAYQTDTSRAAANAGRFIEEGGCQAVKLEWFDHCLEVVSCVAKAGIPVMGHVGLTPQTADKLGGYRVQGKDAASARKIIDHARALEEQGCFCVVLECVPSQVAEAITKRLSIPTIGIGAGRNCDGQVLVTPDLLGFSDQHKPKFVKQYVDVRALILEGLRHFRDDVTQGLFPDEAHSYRMDPDEVKKLY
;
A
#
# COMPACT_ATOMS: atom_id res chain seq x y z
N MET A 1 -19.32 10.00 25.46
CA MET A 1 -17.85 9.94 25.51
C MET A 1 -17.32 11.04 24.61
N LYS A 2 -16.54 12.00 25.14
CA LYS A 2 -15.85 12.97 24.29
C LYS A 2 -14.86 12.17 23.42
N GLY A 3 -15.10 12.12 22.12
CA GLY A 3 -14.25 11.39 21.18
C GLY A 3 -12.83 11.92 21.28
N VAL A 4 -11.89 11.07 21.66
CA VAL A 4 -10.48 11.36 21.46
C VAL A 4 -10.31 11.47 19.95
N THR A 5 -10.20 12.70 19.44
CA THR A 5 -9.73 12.91 18.07
C THR A 5 -8.33 12.31 18.01
N GLN A 6 -8.24 11.14 17.39
CA GLN A 6 -6.97 10.45 17.20
C GLN A 6 -6.07 11.39 16.39
N GLU A 7 -4.92 11.75 16.95
CA GLU A 7 -3.99 12.65 16.29
C GLU A 7 -3.40 11.96 15.06
N ARG A 8 -3.30 12.70 13.95
CA ARG A 8 -2.78 12.17 12.68
C ARG A 8 -1.38 11.58 12.87
N ILE A 9 -1.15 10.39 12.33
CA ILE A 9 0.13 9.70 12.37
C ILE A 9 1.13 10.44 11.47
N THR A 10 2.25 10.84 12.06
CA THR A 10 3.35 11.53 11.38
C THR A 10 4.55 10.61 11.23
N VAL A 11 5.50 11.01 10.39
CA VAL A 11 6.81 10.34 10.28
C VAL A 11 7.51 10.24 11.65
N ASP A 12 7.43 11.28 12.47
CA ASP A 12 8.03 11.27 13.81
C ASP A 12 7.32 10.31 14.76
N ARG A 13 5.99 10.19 14.67
CA ARG A 13 5.22 9.17 15.39
C ARG A 13 5.68 7.78 15.00
N ILE A 14 5.84 7.50 13.70
CA ILE A 14 6.35 6.21 13.20
C ILE A 14 7.74 5.90 13.74
N LYS A 15 8.67 6.87 13.76
CA LYS A 15 10.00 6.71 14.38
C LYS A 15 9.90 6.46 15.89
N ALA A 16 8.97 7.13 16.59
CA ALA A 16 8.75 6.95 18.02
C ALA A 16 8.21 5.55 18.37
N LYS A 17 7.39 4.94 17.50
CA LYS A 17 6.91 3.55 17.69
C LYS A 17 8.08 2.56 17.78
N LYS A 18 9.09 2.65 16.90
CA LYS A 18 10.31 1.83 17.03
C LYS A 18 11.02 2.06 18.37
N LYS A 19 11.23 3.32 18.76
CA LYS A 19 11.93 3.65 20.02
C LYS A 19 11.23 3.10 21.27
N SER A 20 9.90 3.03 21.24
CA SER A 20 9.08 2.48 22.32
C SER A 20 8.82 0.98 22.22
N GLY A 21 9.22 0.35 21.10
CA GLY A 21 8.95 -1.07 20.83
C GLY A 21 7.51 -1.37 20.39
N GLU A 22 6.69 -0.35 20.13
CA GLU A 22 5.33 -0.52 19.61
C GLU A 22 5.37 -0.92 18.12
N LYS A 23 4.61 -1.96 17.75
CA LYS A 23 4.58 -2.43 16.35
C LYS A 23 3.84 -1.48 15.43
N ILE A 24 4.38 -1.28 14.23
CA ILE A 24 3.77 -0.44 13.20
C ILE A 24 2.91 -1.31 12.29
N THR A 25 1.68 -0.87 12.06
CA THR A 25 0.71 -1.51 11.15
C THR A 25 0.65 -0.73 9.84
N MET A 26 0.78 -1.45 8.72
CA MET A 26 0.71 -0.85 7.40
C MET A 26 -0.15 -1.71 6.48
N LEU A 27 -1.02 -1.09 5.70
CA LEU A 27 -1.86 -1.77 4.72
C LEU A 27 -1.94 -0.95 3.43
N THR A 28 -2.14 -1.63 2.31
CA THR A 28 -2.37 -0.91 1.05
C THR A 28 -3.82 -0.41 0.95
N ALA A 29 -4.05 0.70 0.26
CA ALA A 29 -5.39 1.09 -0.17
C ALA A 29 -5.28 1.88 -1.48
N TYR A 30 -6.35 1.85 -2.28
CA TYR A 30 -6.31 2.36 -3.65
C TYR A 30 -7.51 3.23 -4.02
N ASP A 31 -8.56 3.25 -3.20
CA ASP A 31 -9.76 4.02 -3.44
C ASP A 31 -10.31 4.62 -2.13
N TYR A 32 -11.33 5.45 -2.27
CA TYR A 32 -11.97 6.13 -1.14
C TYR A 32 -12.63 5.16 -0.13
N PRO A 33 -13.54 4.24 -0.52
CA PRO A 33 -14.24 3.41 0.45
C PRO A 33 -13.29 2.48 1.21
N LEU A 34 -12.34 1.84 0.54
CA LEU A 34 -11.40 0.95 1.20
C LEU A 34 -10.46 1.72 2.13
N ALA A 35 -9.89 2.84 1.68
CA ALA A 35 -9.03 3.66 2.53
C ALA A 35 -9.75 4.19 3.78
N SER A 36 -11.05 4.54 3.65
CA SER A 36 -11.85 4.97 4.79
C SER A 36 -12.00 3.87 5.84
N LEU A 37 -12.22 2.62 5.42
CA LEU A 37 -12.31 1.48 6.33
C LEU A 37 -10.96 1.14 6.96
N VAL A 38 -9.88 1.19 6.19
CA VAL A 38 -8.51 0.94 6.67
C VAL A 38 -8.11 1.99 7.71
N ASP A 39 -8.43 3.27 7.49
CA ASP A 39 -8.16 4.35 8.45
C ASP A 39 -8.99 4.20 9.73
N GLN A 40 -10.28 3.85 9.62
CA GLN A 40 -11.16 3.59 10.77
C GLN A 40 -10.72 2.38 11.61
N ALA A 41 -10.04 1.41 11.00
CA ALA A 41 -9.46 0.27 11.70
C ALA A 41 -8.22 0.64 12.55
N GLY A 42 -7.73 1.89 12.47
CA GLY A 42 -6.60 2.37 13.26
C GLY A 42 -5.24 1.96 12.73
N ILE A 43 -5.12 1.72 11.42
CA ILE A 43 -3.85 1.38 10.77
C ILE A 43 -2.92 2.60 10.76
N ASP A 44 -1.65 2.41 11.10
CA ASP A 44 -0.70 3.52 11.24
C ASP A 44 -0.31 4.14 9.89
N ILE A 45 -0.10 3.29 8.87
CA ILE A 45 0.37 3.70 7.54
C ILE A 45 -0.52 3.10 6.44
N ILE A 46 -0.98 3.94 5.51
CA ILE A 46 -1.67 3.49 4.30
C ILE A 46 -0.76 3.69 3.10
N LEU A 47 -0.47 2.61 2.38
CA LEU A 47 0.35 2.63 1.16
C LEU A 47 -0.53 2.63 -0.09
N VAL A 48 -0.38 3.67 -0.91
CA VAL A 48 -0.86 3.67 -2.29
C VAL A 48 0.22 3.03 -3.14
N GLY A 49 0.23 1.69 -3.13
CA GLY A 49 1.28 0.86 -3.74
C GLY A 49 1.05 0.58 -5.22
N ASP A 50 2.12 0.47 -6.01
CA ASP A 50 2.07 0.09 -7.42
C ASP A 50 1.49 -1.32 -7.66
N SER A 51 1.42 -2.15 -6.61
CA SER A 51 0.58 -3.36 -6.51
C SER A 51 -0.86 -3.20 -7.03
N LEU A 52 -1.39 -1.97 -7.08
CA LEU A 52 -2.67 -1.66 -7.71
C LEU A 52 -2.75 -2.11 -9.16
N ALA A 53 -1.61 -2.17 -9.86
CA ALA A 53 -1.52 -2.69 -11.22
C ALA A 53 -2.17 -4.07 -11.31
N ASN A 54 -1.81 -4.98 -10.39
CA ASN A 54 -2.33 -6.33 -10.38
C ASN A 54 -3.70 -6.43 -9.72
N VAL A 55 -3.86 -5.89 -8.50
CA VAL A 55 -5.04 -6.19 -7.67
C VAL A 55 -6.23 -5.26 -7.92
N VAL A 56 -6.03 -4.15 -8.64
CA VAL A 56 -7.09 -3.20 -8.99
C VAL A 56 -7.29 -3.14 -10.49
N LEU A 57 -6.22 -3.01 -11.26
CA LEU A 57 -6.29 -2.80 -12.72
C LEU A 57 -6.21 -4.10 -13.53
N GLY A 58 -5.85 -5.24 -12.90
CA GLY A 58 -5.75 -6.53 -13.57
C GLY A 58 -4.58 -6.63 -14.56
N LEU A 59 -3.58 -5.75 -14.46
CA LEU A 59 -2.36 -5.77 -15.25
C LEU A 59 -1.45 -6.93 -14.81
N GLU A 60 -0.56 -7.37 -15.69
CA GLU A 60 0.34 -8.49 -15.40
C GLU A 60 1.53 -8.04 -14.55
N SER A 61 1.96 -6.78 -14.68
CA SER A 61 3.15 -6.24 -14.05
C SER A 61 2.94 -4.87 -13.42
N THR A 62 3.58 -4.62 -12.27
CA THR A 62 3.59 -3.29 -11.63
C THR A 62 4.35 -2.24 -12.46
N LYS A 63 5.08 -2.64 -13.50
CA LYS A 63 5.73 -1.73 -14.44
C LYS A 63 4.77 -1.06 -15.42
N GLU A 64 3.54 -1.56 -15.52
CA GLU A 64 2.54 -1.06 -16.48
C GLU A 64 1.77 0.16 -15.95
N VAL A 65 1.92 0.51 -14.68
CA VAL A 65 1.35 1.74 -14.11
C VAL A 65 2.35 2.89 -14.17
N GLY A 66 1.87 4.08 -14.49
CA GLY A 66 2.65 5.30 -14.53
C GLY A 66 2.22 6.31 -13.46
N MET A 67 2.81 7.50 -13.54
CA MET A 67 2.50 8.60 -12.62
C MET A 67 1.01 8.99 -12.65
N ALA A 68 0.32 8.86 -13.79
CA ALA A 68 -1.07 9.28 -13.92
C ALA A 68 -2.00 8.41 -13.05
N GLU A 69 -1.85 7.09 -13.15
CA GLU A 69 -2.61 6.11 -12.37
C GLU A 69 -2.29 6.27 -10.88
N MET A 70 -1.00 6.35 -10.53
CA MET A 70 -0.60 6.45 -9.13
C MET A 70 -1.10 7.73 -8.45
N ILE A 71 -1.02 8.89 -9.11
CA ILE A 71 -1.56 10.15 -8.57
C ILE A 71 -3.09 10.11 -8.48
N HIS A 72 -3.78 9.50 -9.45
CA HIS A 72 -5.24 9.35 -9.40
C HIS A 72 -5.68 8.56 -8.16
N HIS A 73 -5.08 7.39 -7.92
CA HIS A 73 -5.38 6.56 -6.76
C HIS A 73 -4.96 7.24 -5.45
N ALA A 74 -3.81 7.92 -5.44
CA ALA A 74 -3.36 8.69 -4.27
C ALA A 74 -4.39 9.77 -3.87
N ARG A 75 -4.94 10.50 -4.84
CA ARG A 75 -6.01 11.49 -4.60
C ARG A 75 -7.25 10.87 -3.99
N ALA A 76 -7.66 9.70 -4.48
CA ALA A 76 -8.84 9.01 -3.95
C ALA A 76 -8.63 8.60 -2.48
N VAL A 77 -7.48 8.02 -2.17
CA VAL A 77 -7.10 7.58 -0.83
C VAL A 77 -6.96 8.76 0.13
N SER A 78 -6.20 9.80 -0.25
CA SER A 78 -5.95 10.96 0.61
C SER A 78 -7.23 11.72 0.99
N ARG A 79 -8.30 11.64 0.18
CA ARG A 79 -9.62 12.20 0.54
C ARG A 79 -10.34 11.42 1.64
N ALA A 80 -10.07 10.13 1.77
CA ALA A 80 -10.72 9.25 2.74
C ALA A 80 -10.02 9.23 4.10
N VAL A 81 -8.69 9.31 4.10
CA VAL A 81 -7.85 9.11 5.28
C VAL A 81 -7.84 10.34 6.18
N LYS A 82 -8.13 10.15 7.47
CA LYS A 82 -8.11 11.20 8.49
C LYS A 82 -6.92 11.08 9.44
N ASN A 83 -6.51 9.85 9.77
CA ASN A 83 -5.53 9.59 10.83
C ASN A 83 -4.22 8.98 10.32
N ALA A 84 -4.27 7.98 9.44
CA ALA A 84 -3.07 7.27 8.99
C ALA A 84 -2.07 8.15 8.21
N LEU A 85 -0.80 7.76 8.21
CA LEU A 85 0.22 8.32 7.34
C LEU A 85 0.04 7.72 5.93
N VAL A 86 -0.29 8.54 4.94
CA VAL A 86 -0.44 8.13 3.54
C VAL A 86 0.91 8.21 2.82
N VAL A 87 1.38 7.08 2.31
CA VAL A 87 2.62 6.95 1.53
C VAL A 87 2.25 6.63 0.08
N GLY A 88 2.75 7.41 -0.87
CA GLY A 88 2.60 7.14 -2.30
C GLY A 88 3.79 6.38 -2.86
N ASP A 89 3.57 5.29 -3.57
CA ASP A 89 4.65 4.55 -4.21
C ASP A 89 5.00 5.15 -5.55
N MET A 90 6.27 5.51 -5.77
CA MET A 90 6.66 6.04 -7.08
C MET A 90 6.77 4.88 -8.08
N PRO A 91 6.08 4.95 -9.22
CA PRO A 91 6.04 3.85 -10.16
C PRO A 91 7.38 3.72 -10.91
N PHE A 92 7.54 2.61 -11.63
CA PHE A 92 8.68 2.38 -12.50
C PHE A 92 8.86 3.53 -13.51
N GLU A 93 10.11 3.84 -13.86
CA GLU A 93 10.57 4.99 -14.65
C GLU A 93 10.34 6.39 -14.05
N ALA A 94 9.56 6.53 -12.96
CA ALA A 94 9.28 7.84 -12.37
C ALA A 94 10.47 8.45 -11.63
N TYR A 95 11.47 7.64 -11.24
CA TYR A 95 12.58 8.11 -10.41
C TYR A 95 13.95 7.52 -10.77
N GLN A 96 14.01 6.53 -11.66
CA GLN A 96 15.25 5.79 -11.96
C GLN A 96 16.16 6.52 -12.96
N THR A 97 15.61 7.44 -13.75
CA THR A 97 16.32 8.02 -14.93
C THR A 97 16.99 9.35 -14.64
N ASP A 98 16.36 10.21 -13.84
CA ASP A 98 16.83 11.57 -13.56
C ASP A 98 16.40 12.01 -12.16
N THR A 99 17.35 12.53 -11.37
CA THR A 99 17.13 12.92 -9.97
C THR A 99 16.22 14.14 -9.84
N SER A 100 16.30 15.10 -10.76
CA SER A 100 15.44 16.29 -10.75
C SER A 100 13.99 15.92 -11.06
N ARG A 101 13.78 15.04 -12.05
CA ARG A 101 12.48 14.46 -12.38
C ARG A 101 11.95 13.60 -11.23
N ALA A 102 12.81 12.85 -10.55
CA ALA A 102 12.41 12.09 -9.37
C ALA A 102 11.88 13.00 -8.25
N ALA A 103 12.60 14.08 -7.92
CA ALA A 103 12.16 15.06 -6.93
C ALA A 103 10.85 15.75 -7.34
N ALA A 104 10.72 16.14 -8.60
CA ALA A 104 9.48 16.73 -9.13
C ALA A 104 8.30 15.75 -9.03
N ASN A 105 8.49 14.50 -9.45
CA ASN A 105 7.45 13.47 -9.36
C ASN A 105 7.07 13.16 -7.91
N ALA A 106 8.05 13.12 -6.99
CA ALA A 106 7.77 12.99 -5.56
C ALA A 106 6.93 14.17 -5.05
N GLY A 107 7.25 15.40 -5.47
CA GLY A 107 6.49 16.60 -5.16
C GLY A 107 5.02 16.49 -5.59
N ARG A 108 4.77 15.92 -6.76
CA ARG A 108 3.40 15.66 -7.25
C ARG A 108 2.61 14.71 -6.35
N PHE A 109 3.24 13.69 -5.76
CA PHE A 109 2.54 12.84 -4.78
C PHE A 109 2.08 13.62 -3.54
N ILE A 110 2.86 14.62 -3.12
CA ILE A 110 2.51 15.47 -1.98
C ILE A 110 1.44 16.48 -2.39
N GLU A 111 1.68 17.25 -3.45
CA GLU A 111 0.84 18.38 -3.87
C GLU A 111 -0.46 17.94 -4.57
N GLU A 112 -0.35 17.06 -5.57
CA GLU A 112 -1.50 16.56 -6.33
C GLU A 112 -2.13 15.35 -5.63
N GLY A 113 -1.30 14.41 -5.17
CA GLY A 113 -1.73 13.15 -4.56
C GLY A 113 -2.24 13.27 -3.12
N GLY A 114 -1.83 14.32 -2.40
CA GLY A 114 -2.14 14.52 -0.99
C GLY A 114 -1.43 13.54 -0.05
N CYS A 115 -0.42 12.80 -0.51
CA CYS A 115 0.42 11.94 0.31
C CYS A 115 1.30 12.76 1.26
N GLN A 116 1.84 12.13 2.31
CA GLN A 116 2.78 12.77 3.25
C GLN A 116 4.21 12.27 3.08
N ALA A 117 4.40 11.21 2.30
CA ALA A 117 5.67 10.59 2.05
C ALA A 117 5.62 9.80 0.74
N VAL A 118 6.78 9.44 0.21
CA VAL A 118 6.91 8.54 -0.94
C VAL A 118 7.66 7.27 -0.60
N LYS A 119 7.35 6.15 -1.28
CA LYS A 119 8.15 4.92 -1.24
C LYS A 119 8.99 4.81 -2.52
N LEU A 120 10.27 4.45 -2.35
CA LEU A 120 11.23 4.22 -3.44
C LEU A 120 11.88 2.84 -3.31
N GLU A 121 11.88 2.07 -4.38
CA GLU A 121 12.57 0.77 -4.43
C GLU A 121 14.04 0.91 -4.76
N TRP A 122 14.85 0.04 -4.17
CA TRP A 122 16.27 -0.04 -4.45
C TRP A 122 16.56 -0.38 -5.92
N PHE A 123 17.56 0.32 -6.46
CA PHE A 123 18.25 0.07 -7.73
C PHE A 123 19.68 0.64 -7.64
N ASP A 124 20.53 0.38 -8.62
CA ASP A 124 21.98 0.67 -8.54
C ASP A 124 22.33 2.14 -8.28
N HIS A 125 21.49 3.10 -8.71
CA HIS A 125 21.68 4.55 -8.50
C HIS A 125 20.67 5.17 -7.52
N CYS A 126 20.06 4.35 -6.67
CA CYS A 126 18.98 4.78 -5.76
C CYS A 126 19.41 5.86 -4.76
N LEU A 127 20.66 5.84 -4.29
CA LEU A 127 21.12 6.74 -3.22
C LEU A 127 21.08 8.21 -3.63
N GLU A 128 21.46 8.54 -4.86
CA GLU A 128 21.44 9.92 -5.37
C GLU A 128 20.00 10.45 -5.45
N VAL A 129 19.08 9.60 -5.89
CA VAL A 129 17.65 9.90 -5.97
C VAL A 129 17.05 10.11 -4.59
N VAL A 130 17.28 9.19 -3.65
CA VAL A 130 16.79 9.30 -2.27
C VAL A 130 17.33 10.58 -1.62
N SER A 131 18.63 10.86 -1.78
CA SER A 131 19.25 12.08 -1.26
C SER A 131 18.60 13.34 -1.83
N CYS A 132 18.32 13.35 -3.13
CA CYS A 132 17.68 14.48 -3.82
C CYS A 132 16.26 14.72 -3.30
N VAL A 133 15.44 13.66 -3.23
CA VAL A 133 14.04 13.74 -2.75
C VAL A 133 13.98 14.14 -1.27
N ALA A 134 14.84 13.56 -0.44
CA ALA A 134 14.91 13.89 0.98
C ALA A 134 15.35 15.35 1.22
N LYS A 135 16.34 15.84 0.45
CA LYS A 135 16.78 17.26 0.51
C LYS A 135 15.74 18.24 0.01
N ALA A 136 14.81 17.80 -0.86
CA ALA A 136 13.64 18.57 -1.24
C ALA A 136 12.57 18.64 -0.12
N GLY A 137 12.82 18.05 1.05
CA GLY A 137 11.93 18.08 2.21
C GLY A 137 10.83 17.01 2.18
N ILE A 138 10.89 16.06 1.25
CA ILE A 138 9.88 15.01 1.10
C ILE A 138 10.35 13.76 1.86
N PRO A 139 9.57 13.25 2.83
CA PRO A 139 9.93 12.02 3.54
C PRO A 139 9.94 10.80 2.62
N VAL A 140 11.03 10.03 2.69
CA VAL A 140 11.24 8.82 1.87
C VAL A 140 11.18 7.57 2.72
N MET A 141 10.32 6.64 2.32
CA MET A 141 10.36 5.23 2.74
C MET A 141 11.17 4.44 1.72
N GLY A 142 12.27 3.83 2.16
CA GLY A 142 13.06 2.96 1.29
C GLY A 142 12.44 1.57 1.15
N HIS A 143 12.81 0.82 0.10
CA HIS A 143 12.41 -0.57 -0.07
C HIS A 143 13.59 -1.42 -0.59
N VAL A 144 13.99 -2.45 0.17
CA VAL A 144 15.03 -3.42 -0.20
C VAL A 144 14.54 -4.86 -0.06
N GLY A 145 15.32 -5.80 -0.60
CA GLY A 145 14.94 -7.21 -0.69
C GLY A 145 14.48 -7.51 -2.09
N LEU A 146 13.33 -8.17 -2.23
CA LEU A 146 12.68 -8.29 -3.53
C LEU A 146 12.03 -6.95 -3.88
N THR A 147 12.49 -6.30 -4.95
CA THR A 147 11.91 -5.06 -5.47
C THR A 147 11.17 -5.37 -6.78
N PRO A 148 9.82 -5.46 -6.78
CA PRO A 148 9.02 -5.85 -7.95
C PRO A 148 9.38 -5.10 -9.25
N GLN A 149 9.68 -3.80 -9.16
CA GLN A 149 10.02 -2.98 -10.32
C GLN A 149 11.34 -3.41 -11.00
N THR A 150 12.19 -4.17 -10.29
CA THR A 150 13.42 -4.73 -10.86
C THR A 150 13.46 -6.27 -10.79
N ALA A 151 12.31 -6.92 -10.58
CA ALA A 151 12.21 -8.37 -10.39
C ALA A 151 12.86 -9.17 -11.53
N ASP A 152 12.79 -8.72 -12.79
CA ASP A 152 13.44 -9.40 -13.92
C ASP A 152 14.96 -9.52 -13.72
N LYS A 153 15.61 -8.47 -13.18
CA LYS A 153 17.05 -8.50 -12.85
C LYS A 153 17.35 -9.45 -11.68
N LEU A 154 16.37 -9.69 -10.83
CA LEU A 154 16.44 -10.59 -9.67
C LEU A 154 16.04 -12.04 -10.00
N GLY A 155 15.70 -12.34 -11.27
CA GLY A 155 15.24 -13.66 -11.70
C GLY A 155 13.78 -13.97 -11.34
N GLY A 156 12.95 -12.93 -11.24
CA GLY A 156 11.53 -12.98 -10.88
C GLY A 156 11.26 -12.82 -9.38
N TYR A 157 10.03 -13.14 -8.98
CA TYR A 157 9.55 -13.04 -7.59
C TYR A 157 10.15 -14.15 -6.70
N ARG A 158 11.41 -13.98 -6.30
CA ARG A 158 12.16 -14.96 -5.48
C ARG A 158 12.60 -14.34 -4.17
N VAL A 159 12.70 -15.19 -3.14
CA VAL A 159 13.30 -14.84 -1.85
C VAL A 159 14.75 -14.40 -2.05
N GLN A 160 15.09 -13.24 -1.48
CA GLN A 160 16.42 -12.62 -1.56
C GLN A 160 17.25 -12.87 -0.30
N GLY A 161 18.58 -12.81 -0.37
CA GLY A 161 19.44 -12.93 0.82
C GLY A 161 19.54 -14.36 1.39
N LYS A 162 19.48 -15.38 0.53
CA LYS A 162 19.53 -16.81 0.95
C LYS A 162 20.92 -17.27 1.40
N ASP A 163 21.96 -16.56 1.00
CA ASP A 163 23.34 -16.81 1.39
C ASP A 163 23.94 -15.57 2.08
N ALA A 164 25.07 -15.75 2.77
CA ALA A 164 25.67 -14.69 3.56
C ALA A 164 26.11 -13.47 2.73
N ALA A 165 26.54 -13.67 1.48
CA ALA A 165 27.01 -12.58 0.63
C ALA A 165 25.82 -11.76 0.12
N SER A 166 24.76 -12.40 -0.36
CA SER A 166 23.54 -11.69 -0.78
C SER A 166 22.83 -11.03 0.42
N ALA A 167 22.79 -11.68 1.58
CA ALA A 167 22.25 -11.07 2.81
C ALA A 167 23.04 -9.82 3.24
N ARG A 168 24.38 -9.86 3.14
CA ARG A 168 25.23 -8.70 3.44
C ARG A 168 24.90 -7.51 2.57
N LYS A 169 24.73 -7.73 1.26
CA LYS A 169 24.34 -6.65 0.33
C LYS A 169 23.03 -5.98 0.73
N ILE A 170 22.01 -6.76 1.10
CA ILE A 170 20.71 -6.18 1.54
C ILE A 170 20.88 -5.36 2.82
N ILE A 171 21.70 -5.84 3.77
CA ILE A 171 22.01 -5.08 4.99
C ILE A 171 22.69 -3.75 4.63
N ASP A 172 23.66 -3.78 3.73
CA ASP A 172 24.41 -2.58 3.32
C ASP A 172 23.50 -1.60 2.55
N HIS A 173 22.62 -2.09 1.68
CA HIS A 173 21.61 -1.28 1.00
C HIS A 173 20.67 -0.58 2.00
N ALA A 174 20.16 -1.32 2.98
CA ALA A 174 19.26 -0.77 4.00
C ALA A 174 19.93 0.31 4.85
N ARG A 175 21.21 0.12 5.20
CA ARG A 175 22.02 1.13 5.89
C ARG A 175 22.28 2.36 5.04
N ALA A 176 22.64 2.17 3.77
CA ALA A 176 22.87 3.28 2.86
C ALA A 176 21.61 4.13 2.66
N LEU A 177 20.42 3.51 2.59
CA LEU A 177 19.15 4.23 2.55
C LEU A 177 18.90 5.08 3.81
N GLU A 178 19.19 4.53 5.00
CA GLU A 178 19.13 5.29 6.25
C GLU A 178 20.08 6.49 6.22
N GLU A 179 21.32 6.30 5.77
CA GLU A 179 22.33 7.36 5.66
C GLU A 179 21.92 8.47 4.68
N GLN A 180 21.12 8.16 3.65
CA GLN A 180 20.58 9.14 2.71
C GLN A 180 19.29 9.83 3.18
N GLY A 181 18.79 9.51 4.39
CA GLY A 181 17.68 10.21 5.01
C GLY A 181 16.31 9.53 4.88
N CYS A 182 16.25 8.25 4.50
CA CYS A 182 15.01 7.48 4.61
C CYS A 182 14.52 7.49 6.06
N PHE A 183 13.21 7.67 6.27
CA PHE A 183 12.62 7.64 7.62
C PHE A 183 12.22 6.24 8.07
N CYS A 184 12.10 5.30 7.13
CA CYS A 184 11.64 3.93 7.30
C CYS A 184 12.11 3.09 6.10
N VAL A 185 12.25 1.77 6.26
CA VAL A 185 12.62 0.85 5.17
C VAL A 185 11.71 -0.39 5.15
N VAL A 186 11.12 -0.69 4.00
CA VAL A 186 10.42 -1.95 3.72
C VAL A 186 11.45 -3.04 3.41
N LEU A 187 11.25 -4.22 4.00
CA LEU A 187 12.01 -5.44 3.75
C LEU A 187 11.07 -6.48 3.16
N GLU A 188 11.24 -6.80 1.87
CA GLU A 188 10.37 -7.75 1.16
C GLU A 188 11.06 -9.06 0.83
N CYS A 189 10.39 -10.17 1.15
CA CYS A 189 10.80 -11.53 0.80
C CYS A 189 12.26 -11.85 1.16
N VAL A 190 12.67 -11.50 2.39
CA VAL A 190 13.99 -11.81 2.96
C VAL A 190 13.88 -12.82 4.11
N PRO A 191 14.88 -13.69 4.34
CA PRO A 191 14.89 -14.57 5.51
C PRO A 191 14.76 -13.78 6.81
N SER A 192 13.99 -14.34 7.75
CA SER A 192 13.69 -13.68 9.03
C SER A 192 14.92 -13.25 9.84
N GLN A 193 16.02 -14.00 9.73
CA GLN A 193 17.29 -13.72 10.38
C GLN A 193 17.98 -12.49 9.77
N VAL A 194 17.84 -12.29 8.46
CA VAL A 194 18.36 -11.11 7.76
C VAL A 194 17.55 -9.88 8.15
N ALA A 195 16.22 -10.00 8.17
CA ALA A 195 15.33 -8.92 8.59
C ALA A 195 15.58 -8.49 10.04
N GLU A 196 15.76 -9.45 10.96
CA GLU A 196 16.13 -9.18 12.35
C GLU A 196 17.49 -8.50 12.46
N ALA A 197 18.47 -8.96 11.68
CA ALA A 197 19.81 -8.37 11.63
C ALA A 197 19.77 -6.91 11.15
N ILE A 198 18.94 -6.59 10.15
CA ILE A 198 18.74 -5.21 9.66
C ILE A 198 18.02 -4.38 10.74
N THR A 199 16.91 -4.89 11.28
CA THR A 199 16.07 -4.18 12.26
C THR A 199 16.84 -3.75 13.50
N LYS A 200 17.75 -4.60 14.00
CA LYS A 200 18.64 -4.31 15.13
C LYS A 200 19.74 -3.29 14.83
N ARG A 201 20.12 -3.12 13.56
CA ARG A 201 21.23 -2.24 13.14
C ARG A 201 20.76 -0.85 12.76
N LEU A 202 19.59 -0.73 12.13
CA LEU A 202 19.03 0.56 11.74
C LEU A 202 18.42 1.27 12.96
N SER A 203 18.61 2.59 13.02
CA SER A 203 17.93 3.48 13.95
C SER A 203 16.50 3.84 13.50
N ILE A 204 16.22 3.72 12.20
CA ILE A 204 14.89 3.91 11.60
C ILE A 204 14.04 2.64 11.59
N PRO A 205 12.69 2.74 11.58
CA PRO A 205 11.78 1.59 11.50
C PRO A 205 11.96 0.71 10.27
N THR A 206 11.80 -0.60 10.47
CA THR A 206 11.66 -1.58 9.39
C THR A 206 10.23 -2.10 9.28
N ILE A 207 9.72 -2.22 8.05
CA ILE A 207 8.40 -2.82 7.77
C ILE A 207 8.62 -4.12 6.98
N GLY A 208 8.14 -5.24 7.50
CA GLY A 208 8.27 -6.53 6.83
C GLY A 208 7.08 -6.88 5.94
N ILE A 209 7.36 -7.51 4.80
CA ILE A 209 6.39 -8.28 4.01
C ILE A 209 7.09 -9.57 3.54
N GLY A 210 6.68 -10.71 4.11
CA GLY A 210 7.46 -11.95 3.93
C GLY A 210 8.87 -11.90 4.53
N ALA A 211 9.10 -11.04 5.53
CA ALA A 211 10.38 -10.86 6.22
C ALA A 211 10.39 -11.40 7.67
N GLY A 212 9.33 -12.12 8.07
CA GLY A 212 9.15 -12.61 9.44
C GLY A 212 8.74 -11.52 10.43
N ARG A 213 8.54 -11.91 11.69
CA ARG A 213 7.92 -11.06 12.74
C ARG A 213 8.86 -10.03 13.38
N ASN A 214 10.15 -10.12 13.11
CA ASN A 214 11.18 -9.38 13.84
C ASN A 214 11.42 -7.95 13.31
N CYS A 215 10.74 -7.54 12.24
CA CYS A 215 10.66 -6.13 11.82
C CYS A 215 9.88 -5.27 12.82
N ASP A 216 10.07 -3.95 12.80
CA ASP A 216 9.35 -3.00 13.66
C ASP A 216 7.85 -2.90 13.29
N GLY A 217 7.49 -3.23 12.06
CA GLY A 217 6.11 -3.33 11.60
C GLY A 217 5.92 -4.34 10.47
N GLN A 218 4.70 -4.42 9.96
CA GLN A 218 4.32 -5.32 8.87
C GLN A 218 3.42 -4.61 7.86
N VAL A 219 3.57 -4.98 6.58
CA VAL A 219 2.67 -4.58 5.49
C VAL A 219 2.13 -5.79 4.75
N LEU A 220 0.86 -5.70 4.33
CA LEU A 220 0.23 -6.62 3.39
C LEU A 220 -0.59 -5.84 2.36
N VAL A 221 -0.75 -6.44 1.19
CA VAL A 221 -1.71 -5.99 0.18
C VAL A 221 -3.12 -6.29 0.69
N THR A 222 -3.94 -5.25 0.85
CA THR A 222 -5.26 -5.37 1.51
C THR A 222 -6.23 -6.32 0.80
N PRO A 223 -6.31 -6.34 -0.55
CA PRO A 223 -7.08 -7.35 -1.26
C PRO A 223 -6.68 -8.80 -0.93
N ASP A 224 -5.38 -9.07 -0.76
CA ASP A 224 -4.88 -10.40 -0.38
C ASP A 224 -5.22 -10.72 1.08
N LEU A 225 -5.09 -9.74 1.98
CA LEU A 225 -5.44 -9.85 3.40
C LEU A 225 -6.92 -10.18 3.59
N LEU A 226 -7.79 -9.53 2.82
CA LEU A 226 -9.25 -9.65 2.91
C LEU A 226 -9.82 -10.74 1.98
N GLY A 227 -9.00 -11.42 1.17
CA GLY A 227 -9.43 -12.51 0.31
C GLY A 227 -10.36 -12.07 -0.83
N PHE A 228 -9.98 -11.04 -1.59
CA PHE A 228 -10.74 -10.59 -2.78
C PHE A 228 -10.58 -11.51 -4.00
N SER A 229 -9.50 -12.30 -4.04
CA SER A 229 -9.16 -13.15 -5.17
C SER A 229 -8.91 -14.61 -4.74
N ASP A 230 -9.21 -15.54 -5.63
CA ASP A 230 -8.89 -16.97 -5.52
C ASP A 230 -7.52 -17.33 -6.13
N GLN A 231 -6.81 -16.34 -6.70
CA GLN A 231 -5.48 -16.51 -7.25
C GLN A 231 -4.45 -16.99 -6.21
N HIS A 232 -3.32 -17.50 -6.70
CA HIS A 232 -2.25 -18.06 -5.88
C HIS A 232 -1.79 -17.08 -4.80
N LYS A 233 -2.01 -17.45 -3.54
CA LYS A 233 -1.63 -16.62 -2.39
C LYS A 233 -0.13 -16.78 -2.11
N PRO A 234 0.65 -15.68 -2.08
CA PRO A 234 2.03 -15.76 -1.63
C PRO A 234 2.11 -16.37 -0.23
N LYS A 235 3.11 -17.21 0.03
CA LYS A 235 3.26 -17.96 1.29
C LYS A 235 3.22 -17.07 2.55
N PHE A 236 3.62 -15.81 2.43
CA PHE A 236 3.66 -14.87 3.56
C PHE A 236 2.33 -14.20 3.86
N VAL A 237 1.32 -14.35 3.01
CA VAL A 237 0.01 -13.76 3.22
C VAL A 237 -0.80 -14.63 4.18
N LYS A 238 -1.32 -14.00 5.23
CA LYS A 238 -2.41 -14.56 6.03
C LYS A 238 -3.70 -13.88 5.62
N GLN A 239 -4.67 -14.64 5.14
CA GLN A 239 -6.03 -14.16 4.91
C GLN A 239 -6.80 -14.13 6.24
N TYR A 240 -7.49 -13.02 6.50
CA TYR A 240 -8.28 -12.81 7.72
C TYR A 240 -9.79 -12.97 7.52
N VAL A 241 -10.27 -12.81 6.28
CA VAL A 241 -11.68 -12.96 5.88
C VAL A 241 -11.75 -13.38 4.41
N ASP A 242 -12.85 -13.98 3.96
CA ASP A 242 -13.12 -14.28 2.55
C ASP A 242 -14.18 -13.30 2.01
N VAL A 243 -13.75 -12.10 1.65
CA VAL A 243 -14.66 -11.07 1.11
C VAL A 243 -15.20 -11.48 -0.25
N ARG A 244 -14.44 -12.21 -1.07
CA ARG A 244 -14.92 -12.71 -2.37
C ARG A 244 -16.17 -13.56 -2.22
N ALA A 245 -16.19 -14.50 -1.26
CA ALA A 245 -17.35 -15.33 -1.00
C ALA A 245 -18.59 -14.48 -0.63
N LEU A 246 -18.42 -13.51 0.27
CA LEU A 246 -19.50 -12.61 0.71
C LEU A 246 -20.03 -11.73 -0.42
N ILE A 247 -19.15 -11.19 -1.27
CA ILE A 247 -19.55 -10.40 -2.44
C ILE A 247 -20.33 -11.27 -3.43
N LEU A 248 -19.83 -12.46 -3.76
CA LEU A 248 -20.50 -13.36 -4.69
C LEU A 248 -21.87 -13.81 -4.18
N GLU A 249 -22.01 -14.05 -2.88
CA GLU A 249 -23.29 -14.35 -2.26
C GLU A 249 -24.29 -13.20 -2.45
N GLY A 250 -23.91 -11.97 -2.09
CA GLY A 250 -24.78 -10.80 -2.25
C GLY A 250 -25.18 -10.53 -3.72
N LEU A 251 -24.24 -10.68 -4.65
CA LEU A 251 -24.51 -10.54 -6.09
C LEU A 251 -25.48 -11.61 -6.61
N ARG A 252 -25.37 -12.85 -6.12
CA ARG A 252 -26.28 -13.94 -6.48
C ARG A 252 -27.67 -13.72 -5.90
N HIS A 253 -27.78 -13.29 -4.64
CA HIS A 253 -29.07 -12.95 -4.04
C HIS A 253 -29.77 -11.84 -4.82
N PHE A 254 -29.06 -10.75 -5.17
CA PHE A 254 -29.64 -9.70 -6.00
C PHE A 254 -30.14 -10.21 -7.35
N ARG A 255 -29.34 -11.03 -8.05
CA ARG A 255 -29.75 -11.66 -9.31
C ARG A 255 -31.01 -12.53 -9.11
N ASP A 256 -31.04 -13.33 -8.06
CA ASP A 256 -32.14 -14.26 -7.81
C ASP A 256 -33.42 -13.49 -7.47
N ASP A 257 -33.34 -12.44 -6.65
CA ASP A 257 -34.47 -11.56 -6.34
C ASP A 257 -35.05 -10.89 -7.61
N VAL A 258 -34.19 -10.38 -8.50
CA VAL A 258 -34.64 -9.77 -9.76
C VAL A 258 -35.26 -10.80 -10.70
N THR A 259 -34.63 -11.95 -10.87
CA THR A 259 -35.10 -12.97 -11.83
C THR A 259 -36.39 -13.67 -11.38
N GLN A 260 -36.66 -13.69 -10.07
CA GLN A 260 -37.90 -14.20 -9.49
C GLN A 260 -38.99 -13.12 -9.34
N GLY A 261 -38.69 -11.86 -9.67
CA GLY A 261 -39.62 -10.75 -9.50
C GLY A 261 -39.88 -10.35 -8.03
N LEU A 262 -38.96 -10.70 -7.13
CA LEU A 262 -39.01 -10.32 -5.71
C LEU A 262 -38.44 -8.90 -5.49
N PHE A 263 -37.52 -8.45 -6.34
CA PHE A 263 -36.97 -7.10 -6.31
C PHE A 263 -37.18 -6.34 -7.64
N PRO A 264 -37.55 -5.03 -7.60
CA PRO A 264 -37.93 -4.29 -6.40
C PRO A 264 -39.30 -4.71 -5.87
N ASP A 265 -39.48 -4.70 -4.55
CA ASP A 265 -40.78 -4.86 -3.92
C ASP A 265 -41.50 -3.49 -3.79
N GLU A 266 -42.63 -3.44 -3.08
CA GLU A 266 -43.35 -2.19 -2.87
C GLU A 266 -42.58 -1.15 -2.05
N ALA A 267 -41.74 -1.57 -1.11
CA ALA A 267 -40.96 -0.67 -0.26
C ALA A 267 -39.82 0.01 -1.05
N HIS A 268 -39.34 -0.65 -2.10
CA HIS A 268 -38.31 -0.14 -3.01
C HIS A 268 -38.89 0.44 -4.32
N SER A 269 -40.20 0.68 -4.38
CA SER A 269 -40.89 1.20 -5.55
C SER A 269 -41.65 2.50 -5.24
N TYR A 270 -41.63 3.44 -6.18
CA TYR A 270 -42.48 4.64 -6.11
C TYR A 270 -43.84 4.38 -6.75
N ARG A 271 -44.91 4.94 -6.17
CA ARG A 271 -46.28 4.84 -6.71
C ARG A 271 -46.68 6.11 -7.42
N MET A 272 -47.46 5.98 -8.49
CA MET A 272 -48.15 7.07 -9.15
C MET A 272 -49.58 7.22 -8.59
N ASP A 273 -50.11 8.43 -8.61
CA ASP A 273 -51.52 8.67 -8.28
C ASP A 273 -52.44 7.80 -9.16
N PRO A 274 -53.42 7.08 -8.58
CA PRO A 274 -54.28 6.18 -9.35
C PRO A 274 -55.03 6.83 -10.51
N ASP A 275 -55.38 8.12 -10.42
CA ASP A 275 -56.10 8.83 -11.48
C ASP A 275 -55.19 9.23 -12.64
N GLU A 276 -53.89 9.48 -12.38
CA GLU A 276 -52.90 9.64 -13.44
C GLU A 276 -52.57 8.30 -14.11
N VAL A 277 -52.54 7.20 -13.37
CA VAL A 277 -52.33 5.85 -13.93
C VAL A 277 -53.40 5.50 -14.97
N LYS A 278 -54.67 5.85 -14.71
CA LYS A 278 -55.78 5.61 -15.65
C LYS A 278 -55.61 6.30 -16.99
N LYS A 279 -54.81 7.37 -17.08
CA LYS A 279 -54.55 8.09 -18.34
C LYS A 279 -53.48 7.43 -19.22
N LEU A 280 -52.78 6.41 -18.71
CA LEU A 280 -51.73 5.72 -19.46
C LEU A 280 -52.26 4.70 -20.48
N TYR A 281 -53.54 4.33 -20.40
CA TYR A 281 -54.17 3.28 -21.22
C TYR A 281 -55.57 3.68 -21.69
#